data_AF-A0A7I7WRU9-F1
#
_entry.id   AF-A0A7I7WRU9-F1
#
_cell.length_a   1.000
_cell.length_b   1.000
_cell.length_c   1.000
_cell.angle_alpha   90.00
_cell.angle_beta   90.00
_cell.angle_gamma   90.00
#
_symmetry.space_group_name_H-M   'P 1'
#
loop_
_entity.id
_entity.type
_entity.pdbx_description
1 polymer ?
#
loop_
_entity_poly.entity_id
_entity_poly.type
_entity_poly.pdbx_seq_one_letter_code
_entity_poly.pdbx_strand_id
1 'polypeptide(L)'
;MSRYDPPHDGDETTPFAPRAIHEEDTLYAGLFTSPQQPPPGAGHGQQPPPHSGGLVAGRRRWWVIGGAVAAVSAVIVGLVVFTGGDDGSSTDATATTSTRVPAGPSTTAAATPRSTSAPAPPPPPPVVDAAGLPGLLLPADLVNQRMNTTGMTADPPFAKLLPGSVTPAHCTGAWGPAYEATYQGSGYTGLAIQGFFQPPIQMVQAVVSFPDAGAAKAFYDRQVADWNECKSTHIRYEGGGVTEADLGVPSMAAGIMTLLLVPTTAKTAGQQCERDMALRSNVIVDVRACSPTVGSAGFSIANEIAEKIAPAA
;
A
#
# COMPACT_ATOMS: atom_id res chain seq x y z
N MET A 1 33.66 -65.72 -40.15
CA MET A 1 33.87 -64.45 -39.42
C MET A 1 33.30 -63.31 -40.25
N SER A 2 32.09 -62.87 -39.93
CA SER A 2 31.69 -61.45 -39.94
C SER A 2 30.23 -61.41 -39.52
N ARG A 3 29.99 -60.65 -38.46
CA ARG A 3 28.74 -60.59 -37.71
C ARG A 3 27.72 -59.79 -38.50
N TYR A 4 26.47 -60.19 -38.35
CA TYR A 4 25.29 -59.48 -38.77
C TYR A 4 25.08 -58.31 -37.80
N ASP A 5 25.27 -57.08 -38.28
CA ASP A 5 24.96 -55.84 -37.54
C ASP A 5 23.60 -55.31 -38.04
N PRO A 6 22.63 -55.05 -37.15
CA PRO A 6 21.36 -54.44 -37.53
C PRO A 6 21.53 -52.94 -37.81
N PRO A 7 20.62 -52.33 -38.59
CA PRO A 7 20.70 -50.90 -38.88
C PRO A 7 20.43 -50.06 -37.63
N HIS A 8 21.29 -49.05 -37.45
CA HIS A 8 21.11 -47.95 -36.52
C HIS A 8 19.84 -47.16 -36.86
N ASP A 9 18.88 -47.12 -35.94
CA ASP A 9 17.82 -46.11 -35.95
C ASP A 9 18.46 -44.74 -35.71
N GLY A 10 18.36 -43.90 -36.73
CA GLY A 10 18.76 -42.50 -36.68
C GLY A 10 17.82 -41.70 -35.78
N ASP A 11 18.45 -40.81 -35.01
CA ASP A 11 17.86 -39.66 -34.35
C ASP A 11 17.02 -38.85 -35.36
N GLU A 12 15.70 -38.84 -35.19
CA GLU A 12 14.84 -37.79 -35.70
C GLU A 12 13.99 -37.26 -34.54
N THR A 13 14.67 -36.48 -33.69
CA THR A 13 14.05 -35.47 -32.85
C THR A 13 13.26 -34.50 -33.73
N THR A 14 11.96 -34.76 -33.84
CA THR A 14 11.01 -33.81 -34.44
C THR A 14 11.00 -32.52 -33.61
N PRO A 15 11.19 -31.34 -34.22
CA PRO A 15 11.05 -30.09 -33.49
C PRO A 15 9.56 -29.90 -33.17
N PHE A 16 9.25 -29.89 -31.88
CA PHE A 16 7.99 -29.36 -31.39
C PHE A 16 7.87 -27.93 -31.91
N ALA A 17 6.95 -27.73 -32.86
CA ALA A 17 6.43 -26.43 -33.20
C ALA A 17 5.97 -25.75 -31.89
N PRO A 18 6.40 -24.51 -31.61
CA PRO A 18 5.86 -23.80 -30.47
C PRO A 18 4.36 -23.60 -30.71
N ARG A 19 3.56 -24.25 -29.87
CA ARG A 19 2.16 -23.89 -29.66
C ARG A 19 2.10 -22.39 -29.42
N ALA A 20 1.18 -21.74 -30.12
CA ALA A 20 0.82 -20.35 -29.95
C ALA A 20 0.81 -19.99 -28.45
N ILE A 21 1.76 -19.14 -28.07
CA ILE A 21 1.76 -18.43 -26.81
C ILE A 21 0.47 -17.62 -26.76
N HIS A 22 -0.44 -18.05 -25.89
CA HIS A 22 -1.70 -17.40 -25.66
C HIS A 22 -1.46 -16.00 -25.08
N GLU A 23 -2.19 -15.07 -25.64
CA GLU A 23 -2.21 -13.62 -25.46
C GLU A 23 -2.76 -13.20 -24.07
N GLU A 24 -2.23 -13.77 -22.98
CA GLU A 24 -2.67 -13.48 -21.61
C GLU A 24 -1.55 -13.10 -20.61
N ASP A 25 -0.30 -13.00 -21.06
CA ASP A 25 0.88 -12.68 -20.20
C ASP A 25 1.37 -11.21 -20.30
N THR A 26 0.61 -10.33 -20.95
CA THR A 26 1.05 -8.94 -21.23
C THR A 26 0.64 -7.90 -20.19
N LEU A 27 -0.02 -8.30 -19.10
CA LEU A 27 -0.24 -7.40 -17.97
C LEU A 27 0.79 -7.70 -16.88
N TYR A 28 1.64 -6.71 -16.61
CA TYR A 28 2.61 -6.58 -15.50
C TYR A 28 4.07 -7.03 -15.68
N ALA A 29 4.47 -7.81 -16.69
CA ALA A 29 5.90 -8.09 -16.94
C ALA A 29 6.61 -6.99 -17.78
N GLY A 30 5.85 -6.16 -18.50
CA GLY A 30 6.38 -5.21 -19.49
C GLY A 30 7.08 -3.95 -18.95
N LEU A 31 7.08 -3.71 -17.65
CA LEU A 31 7.83 -2.58 -17.06
C LEU A 31 9.30 -2.93 -16.75
N PHE A 32 9.70 -4.21 -16.85
CA PHE A 32 10.96 -4.68 -16.27
C PHE A 32 12.04 -5.05 -17.29
N THR A 33 11.79 -4.97 -18.60
CA THR A 33 12.85 -5.05 -19.63
C THR A 33 12.43 -4.32 -20.91
N SER A 34 12.88 -3.08 -21.10
CA SER A 34 13.03 -2.51 -22.45
C SER A 34 14.10 -1.41 -22.45
N PRO A 35 15.19 -1.54 -23.23
CA PRO A 35 16.03 -0.41 -23.57
C PRO A 35 15.23 0.57 -24.44
N GLN A 36 15.34 1.86 -24.15
CA GLN A 36 14.68 2.93 -24.89
C GLN A 36 14.95 2.82 -26.40
N GLN A 37 13.91 2.69 -27.22
CA GLN A 37 14.01 3.00 -28.66
C GLN A 37 13.76 4.50 -28.89
N PRO A 38 14.57 5.16 -29.74
CA PRO A 38 14.35 6.56 -30.13
C PRO A 38 13.09 6.74 -31.00
N PRO A 39 12.52 7.96 -31.07
CA PRO A 39 11.21 8.21 -31.66
C PRO A 39 11.16 7.94 -33.18
N PRO A 40 10.00 7.51 -33.73
CA PRO A 40 9.90 7.13 -35.13
C PRO A 40 9.86 8.34 -36.07
N GLY A 41 10.67 8.26 -37.12
CA GLY A 41 10.63 9.14 -38.28
C GLY A 41 9.37 8.90 -39.13
N ALA A 42 8.91 9.99 -39.75
CA ALA A 42 7.74 10.06 -40.62
C ALA A 42 7.88 9.27 -41.93
N GLY A 43 6.76 8.74 -42.42
CA GLY A 43 6.54 8.59 -43.87
C GLY A 43 5.78 7.35 -44.35
N HIS A 44 4.62 7.61 -44.97
CA HIS A 44 3.94 6.85 -46.04
C HIS A 44 3.25 5.53 -45.61
N GLY A 45 2.02 5.17 -45.97
CA GLY A 45 0.94 5.70 -46.82
C GLY A 45 -0.12 4.58 -46.99
N GLN A 46 -1.40 4.95 -47.17
CA GLN A 46 -2.51 4.27 -47.91
C GLN A 46 -2.66 2.71 -47.86
N GLN A 47 -3.82 2.04 -47.75
CA GLN A 47 -5.27 2.29 -47.83
C GLN A 47 -5.99 0.92 -47.57
N PRO A 48 -7.27 0.83 -47.14
CA PRO A 48 -7.92 -0.43 -46.72
C PRO A 48 -8.79 -1.08 -47.82
N PRO A 49 -9.16 -2.37 -47.68
CA PRO A 49 -10.53 -2.80 -47.99
C PRO A 49 -11.02 -4.01 -47.13
N PRO A 50 -12.21 -4.60 -47.37
CA PRO A 50 -13.55 -4.02 -47.20
C PRO A 50 -14.45 -4.85 -46.26
N HIS A 51 -15.64 -4.32 -45.99
CA HIS A 51 -16.72 -4.89 -45.19
C HIS A 51 -17.31 -6.20 -45.75
N SER A 52 -17.70 -7.09 -44.82
CA SER A 52 -18.70 -8.14 -45.05
C SER A 52 -19.72 -8.11 -43.92
N GLY A 53 -20.97 -7.80 -44.26
CA GLY A 53 -22.11 -7.78 -43.34
C GLY A 53 -22.62 -9.16 -42.98
N GLY A 54 -23.44 -9.21 -41.93
CA GLY A 54 -24.14 -10.42 -41.49
C GLY A 54 -25.03 -10.15 -40.30
N LEU A 55 -26.19 -9.53 -40.54
CA LEU A 55 -27.31 -9.47 -39.60
C LEU A 55 -27.89 -10.89 -39.45
N VAL A 56 -27.93 -11.42 -38.22
CA VAL A 56 -28.89 -12.48 -37.88
C VAL A 56 -29.53 -12.15 -36.53
N ALA A 57 -30.74 -11.60 -36.63
CA ALA A 57 -31.68 -11.51 -35.53
C ALA A 57 -32.27 -12.91 -35.25
N GLY A 58 -32.12 -13.40 -34.03
CA GLY A 58 -32.65 -14.69 -33.58
C GLY A 58 -33.33 -14.57 -32.22
N ARG A 59 -34.60 -14.15 -32.25
CA ARG A 59 -35.50 -14.05 -31.10
C ARG A 59 -36.17 -15.41 -30.85
N ARG A 60 -36.04 -16.01 -29.65
CA ARG A 60 -37.12 -16.77 -28.99
C ARG A 60 -36.79 -17.15 -27.53
N ARG A 61 -37.71 -16.73 -26.66
CA ARG A 61 -37.90 -17.07 -25.24
C ARG A 61 -38.27 -18.55 -25.06
N TRP A 62 -37.85 -19.16 -23.94
CA TRP A 62 -38.72 -20.03 -23.13
C TRP A 62 -38.19 -20.31 -21.69
N TRP A 63 -39.10 -20.12 -20.73
CA TRP A 63 -39.31 -20.60 -19.34
C TRP A 63 -38.15 -20.81 -18.34
N VAL A 64 -38.10 -20.08 -17.22
CA VAL A 64 -38.77 -20.26 -15.89
C VAL A 64 -38.18 -21.40 -15.05
N ILE A 65 -37.66 -21.03 -13.88
CA ILE A 65 -37.81 -21.56 -12.49
C ILE A 65 -36.87 -20.64 -11.66
N GLY A 66 -37.18 -20.02 -10.52
CA GLY A 66 -38.24 -20.18 -9.53
C GLY A 66 -37.59 -20.09 -8.13
N GLY A 67 -38.00 -19.10 -7.32
CA GLY A 67 -37.81 -19.04 -5.86
C GLY A 67 -36.37 -18.79 -5.35
N ALA A 68 -36.12 -18.21 -4.18
CA ALA A 68 -36.96 -17.60 -3.17
C ALA A 68 -36.06 -16.70 -2.31
N VAL A 69 -36.60 -15.55 -1.90
CA VAL A 69 -36.01 -14.65 -0.90
C VAL A 69 -36.13 -15.31 0.48
N ALA A 70 -35.04 -15.36 1.23
CA ALA A 70 -35.08 -15.51 2.67
C ALA A 70 -33.96 -14.67 3.29
N ALA A 71 -34.34 -13.45 3.67
CA ALA A 71 -33.62 -12.65 4.64
C ALA A 71 -33.64 -13.38 6.00
N VAL A 72 -32.48 -13.50 6.65
CA VAL A 72 -32.42 -13.77 8.09
C VAL A 72 -31.59 -12.69 8.73
N SER A 73 -32.32 -11.76 9.34
CA SER A 73 -31.85 -10.68 10.19
C SER A 73 -31.85 -11.12 11.65
N ALA A 74 -30.98 -10.47 12.43
CA ALA A 74 -30.95 -10.39 13.90
C ALA A 74 -30.27 -11.59 14.60
N VAL A 75 -29.46 -11.41 15.65
CA VAL A 75 -29.60 -10.47 16.77
C VAL A 75 -28.20 -10.22 17.39
N ILE A 76 -27.82 -8.95 17.59
CA ILE A 76 -26.78 -8.56 18.56
C ILE A 76 -27.51 -8.11 19.83
N VAL A 77 -27.42 -8.90 20.90
CA VAL A 77 -27.78 -8.45 22.25
C VAL A 77 -26.48 -7.98 22.90
N GLY A 78 -26.43 -6.67 23.17
CA GLY A 78 -25.41 -6.05 23.99
C GLY A 78 -25.62 -6.37 25.47
N LEU A 79 -24.50 -6.52 26.18
CA LEU A 79 -24.46 -6.37 27.63
C LEU A 79 -23.07 -5.85 28.02
N VAL A 80 -22.92 -4.52 28.07
CA VAL A 80 -21.82 -3.88 28.81
C VAL A 80 -22.45 -3.18 30.00
N VAL A 81 -22.24 -3.78 31.16
CA VAL A 81 -22.55 -3.20 32.46
C VAL A 81 -21.49 -2.13 32.75
N PHE A 82 -21.91 -0.87 32.74
CA PHE A 82 -21.16 0.21 33.38
C PHE A 82 -21.47 0.18 34.87
N THR A 83 -20.52 -0.30 35.69
CA THR A 83 -20.48 0.05 37.11
C THR A 83 -19.72 1.35 37.26
N GLY A 84 -20.46 2.41 37.58
CA GLY A 84 -19.91 3.67 38.04
C GLY A 84 -19.19 3.50 39.38
N GLY A 85 -18.07 4.21 39.50
CA GLY A 85 -17.39 4.48 40.75
C GLY A 85 -17.03 5.96 40.74
N ASP A 86 -17.94 6.77 41.28
CA ASP A 86 -17.62 8.07 41.85
C ASP A 86 -16.70 7.83 43.05
N ASP A 87 -15.64 8.63 43.20
CA ASP A 87 -15.15 9.04 44.52
C ASP A 87 -14.12 10.17 44.39
N GLY A 88 -14.35 11.25 45.15
CA GLY A 88 -13.27 12.01 45.76
C GLY A 88 -12.88 13.34 45.14
N SER A 89 -13.80 14.31 45.13
CA SER A 89 -13.40 15.73 45.25
C SER A 89 -12.72 15.97 46.61
N SER A 90 -11.55 16.60 46.61
CA SER A 90 -11.08 17.45 47.71
C SER A 90 -10.07 18.45 47.15
N THR A 91 -10.57 19.62 46.80
CA THR A 91 -9.74 20.82 46.59
C THR A 91 -10.48 21.97 47.24
N ASP A 92 -10.21 22.19 48.53
CA ASP A 92 -10.59 23.43 49.19
C ASP A 92 -9.37 24.34 49.26
N ALA A 93 -9.50 25.47 48.61
CA ALA A 93 -8.62 26.61 48.75
C ALA A 93 -9.33 27.70 49.57
N THR A 94 -8.57 28.29 50.49
CA THR A 94 -8.64 29.70 50.96
C THR A 94 -9.60 30.06 52.10
N ALA A 95 -9.03 30.49 53.24
CA ALA A 95 -9.26 31.84 53.80
C ALA A 95 -8.37 32.17 55.03
N THR A 96 -7.48 33.15 54.81
CA THR A 96 -7.12 34.31 55.64
C THR A 96 -7.18 34.26 57.17
N THR A 97 -6.04 34.55 57.84
CA THR A 97 -6.03 35.52 58.96
C THR A 97 -4.66 36.22 59.05
N SER A 98 -4.70 37.55 59.21
CA SER A 98 -3.59 38.49 59.34
C SER A 98 -3.27 38.76 60.81
N THR A 99 -2.00 38.64 61.22
CA THR A 99 -1.49 39.26 62.46
C THR A 99 -0.05 39.79 62.25
N ARG A 100 0.24 40.93 62.87
CA ARG A 100 1.30 41.92 62.57
C ARG A 100 2.39 41.95 63.68
N VAL A 101 3.68 42.01 63.28
CA VAL A 101 4.89 42.65 63.93
C VAL A 101 5.50 41.95 65.19
N PRO A 102 6.82 42.09 65.55
CA PRO A 102 7.89 43.00 65.08
C PRO A 102 9.23 42.38 64.61
N ALA A 103 10.07 43.28 64.09
CA ALA A 103 11.41 43.11 63.54
C ALA A 103 12.46 42.55 64.53
N GLY A 104 13.29 41.63 64.01
CA GLY A 104 14.61 41.30 64.54
C GLY A 104 15.67 41.45 63.44
N PRO A 105 16.91 41.87 63.75
CA PRO A 105 17.94 42.02 62.73
C PRO A 105 18.51 40.65 62.38
N SER A 106 18.04 40.07 61.28
CA SER A 106 18.68 38.90 60.67
C SER A 106 19.50 39.37 59.48
N THR A 107 20.81 39.29 59.61
CA THR A 107 21.79 39.43 58.54
C THR A 107 21.48 38.41 57.44
N THR A 108 20.81 38.84 56.37
CA THR A 108 20.64 38.05 55.15
C THR A 108 21.81 38.35 54.22
N ALA A 109 22.77 37.43 54.17
CA ALA A 109 23.74 37.38 53.10
C ALA A 109 22.98 37.27 51.77
N ALA A 110 23.25 38.16 50.84
CA ALA A 110 22.69 38.14 49.49
C ALA A 110 23.11 36.82 48.81
N ALA A 111 22.19 35.86 48.72
CA ALA A 111 22.35 34.71 47.87
C ALA A 111 22.13 35.18 46.42
N THR A 112 23.23 35.27 45.67
CA THR A 112 23.23 35.47 44.22
C THR A 112 22.30 34.43 43.59
N PRO A 113 21.32 34.80 42.74
CA PRO A 113 20.49 33.82 42.05
C PRO A 113 21.40 32.99 41.15
N ARG A 114 21.63 31.73 41.54
CA ARG A 114 22.30 30.76 40.70
C ARG A 114 21.39 30.54 39.51
N SER A 115 21.78 31.06 38.36
CA SER A 115 21.11 30.80 37.09
C SER A 115 21.26 29.32 36.80
N THR A 116 20.27 28.52 37.18
CA THR A 116 20.17 27.13 36.74
C THR A 116 19.85 27.18 35.26
N SER A 117 20.84 26.94 34.41
CA SER A 117 20.64 26.76 32.98
C SER A 117 19.61 25.65 32.78
N ALA A 118 18.52 25.96 32.07
CA ALA A 118 17.55 24.95 31.66
C ALA A 118 18.28 23.81 30.92
N PRO A 119 17.89 22.54 31.13
CA PRO A 119 18.46 21.42 30.38
C PRO A 119 18.35 21.70 28.88
N ALA A 120 19.41 21.40 28.12
CA ALA A 120 19.36 21.53 26.67
C ALA A 120 18.21 20.66 26.11
N PRO A 121 17.50 21.11 25.06
CA PRO A 121 16.50 20.29 24.41
C PRO A 121 17.11 18.95 23.99
N PRO A 122 16.38 17.82 24.11
CA PRO A 122 16.86 16.55 23.60
C PRO A 122 17.19 16.68 22.10
N PRO A 123 18.21 15.96 21.60
CA PRO A 123 18.54 15.98 20.18
C PRO A 123 17.32 15.50 19.36
N PRO A 124 17.11 16.07 18.15
CA PRO A 124 16.01 15.64 17.30
C PRO A 124 16.14 14.13 17.00
N PRO A 125 15.01 13.42 16.83
CA PRO A 125 15.02 12.00 16.54
C PRO A 125 15.83 11.69 15.28
N PRO A 126 16.48 10.52 15.19
CA PRO A 126 17.21 10.11 14.00
C PRO A 126 16.29 10.13 12.76
N VAL A 127 16.75 10.82 11.72
CA VAL A 127 16.11 10.86 10.40
C VAL A 127 16.65 9.69 9.58
N VAL A 128 15.77 8.93 8.94
CA VAL A 128 16.15 7.87 8.01
C VAL A 128 16.56 8.51 6.68
N ASP A 129 17.78 8.21 6.23
CA ASP A 129 18.29 8.66 4.94
C ASP A 129 17.86 7.75 3.79
N ALA A 130 17.99 8.24 2.55
CA ALA A 130 17.61 7.48 1.36
C ALA A 130 18.43 6.18 1.22
N ALA A 131 19.67 6.15 1.70
CA ALA A 131 20.56 4.99 1.61
C ALA A 131 20.13 3.84 2.54
N GLY A 132 19.51 4.14 3.68
CA GLY A 132 18.99 3.15 4.62
C GLY A 132 17.66 2.51 4.20
N LEU A 133 16.92 3.12 3.27
CA LEU A 133 15.58 2.67 2.87
C LEU A 133 15.49 1.22 2.39
N PRO A 134 16.38 0.71 1.52
CA PRO A 134 16.30 -0.69 1.08
C PRO A 134 16.39 -1.71 2.22
N GLY A 135 17.08 -1.38 3.31
CA GLY A 135 17.20 -2.25 4.49
C GLY A 135 15.91 -2.38 5.31
N LEU A 136 14.94 -1.49 5.10
CA LEU A 136 13.65 -1.52 5.79
C LEU A 136 12.66 -2.48 5.13
N LEU A 137 12.78 -2.72 3.83
CA LEU A 137 11.92 -3.64 3.09
C LEU A 137 11.95 -5.05 3.71
N LEU A 138 10.81 -5.76 3.69
CA LEU A 138 10.79 -7.14 4.14
C LEU A 138 11.42 -8.06 3.10
N PRO A 139 12.25 -9.03 3.54
CA PRO A 139 12.75 -10.07 2.66
C PRO A 139 11.64 -11.03 2.21
N ALA A 140 11.90 -11.75 1.12
CA ALA A 140 10.90 -12.57 0.44
C ALA A 140 10.30 -13.69 1.29
N ASP A 141 11.06 -14.26 2.22
CA ASP A 141 10.60 -15.30 3.15
C ASP A 141 9.50 -14.77 4.08
N LEU A 142 9.68 -13.58 4.65
CA LEU A 142 8.67 -12.93 5.49
C LEU A 142 7.45 -12.51 4.68
N VAL A 143 7.64 -11.98 3.47
CA VAL A 143 6.53 -11.65 2.56
C VAL A 143 5.71 -12.90 2.22
N ASN A 144 6.36 -13.99 1.83
CA ASN A 144 5.71 -15.27 1.55
C ASN A 144 4.89 -15.76 2.76
N GLN A 145 5.47 -15.72 3.96
CA GLN A 145 4.78 -16.09 5.19
C GLN A 145 3.51 -15.25 5.43
N ARG A 146 3.60 -13.92 5.30
CA ARG A 146 2.46 -13.01 5.52
C ARG A 146 1.38 -13.15 4.45
N MET A 147 1.78 -13.41 3.21
CA MET A 147 0.87 -13.68 2.09
C MET A 147 0.31 -15.12 2.09
N ASN A 148 0.65 -15.93 3.11
CA ASN A 148 0.26 -17.34 3.24
C ASN A 148 0.54 -18.16 1.96
N THR A 149 1.74 -17.98 1.42
CA THR A 149 2.21 -18.64 0.20
C THR A 149 3.69 -18.97 0.31
N THR A 150 4.22 -19.65 -0.71
CA THR A 150 5.66 -19.87 -0.87
C THR A 150 6.03 -19.60 -2.32
N GLY A 151 7.29 -19.23 -2.57
CA GLY A 151 7.84 -19.17 -3.92
C GLY A 151 7.51 -17.90 -4.72
N MET A 152 6.95 -16.85 -4.10
CA MET A 152 6.77 -15.58 -4.81
C MET A 152 8.10 -15.09 -5.40
N THR A 153 8.09 -14.76 -6.69
CA THR A 153 9.25 -14.15 -7.36
C THR A 153 9.37 -12.72 -6.86
N ALA A 154 10.53 -12.38 -6.31
CA ALA A 154 10.83 -11.04 -5.81
C ALA A 154 11.68 -10.28 -6.82
N ASP A 155 11.24 -9.10 -7.22
CA ASP A 155 12.06 -8.21 -8.04
C ASP A 155 13.18 -7.59 -7.20
N PRO A 156 14.29 -7.16 -7.81
CA PRO A 156 15.27 -6.32 -7.14
C PRO A 156 14.62 -4.99 -6.67
N PRO A 157 14.94 -4.50 -5.46
CA PRO A 157 14.49 -3.17 -5.04
C PRO A 157 14.98 -2.07 -5.99
N PHE A 158 14.15 -1.06 -6.22
CA PHE A 158 14.48 0.07 -7.08
C PHE A 158 13.99 1.40 -6.48
N ALA A 159 14.56 2.51 -6.96
CA ALA A 159 14.35 3.85 -6.41
C ALA A 159 13.77 4.83 -7.45
N LYS A 160 12.65 4.45 -8.08
CA LYS A 160 11.95 5.27 -9.08
C LYS A 160 10.44 5.17 -8.88
N LEU A 161 9.74 6.30 -8.93
CA LEU A 161 8.28 6.33 -8.81
C LEU A 161 7.61 5.48 -9.91
N LEU A 162 6.51 4.83 -9.55
CA LEU A 162 5.71 4.04 -10.48
C LEU A 162 4.92 4.97 -11.41
N PRO A 163 4.91 4.72 -12.74
CA PRO A 163 4.10 5.49 -13.66
C PRO A 163 2.62 5.12 -13.54
N GLY A 164 1.74 5.97 -14.07
CA GLY A 164 0.30 5.73 -14.12
C GLY A 164 -0.48 6.55 -13.09
N SER A 165 -1.80 6.55 -13.24
CA SER A 165 -2.72 7.35 -12.42
C SER A 165 -4.10 6.71 -12.39
N VAL A 166 -4.97 7.18 -11.50
CA VAL A 166 -6.39 6.79 -11.52
C VAL A 166 -7.29 7.98 -11.82
N THR A 167 -8.50 7.70 -12.27
CA THR A 167 -9.61 8.67 -12.29
C THR A 167 -10.60 8.32 -11.18
N PRO A 168 -10.96 9.28 -10.28
CA PRO A 168 -10.45 10.65 -10.20
C PRO A 168 -9.00 10.72 -9.65
N ALA A 169 -8.22 11.70 -10.11
CA ALA A 169 -6.76 11.77 -9.90
C ALA A 169 -6.31 11.72 -8.44
N HIS A 170 -7.02 12.40 -7.55
CA HIS A 170 -6.70 12.43 -6.11
C HIS A 170 -6.78 11.04 -5.45
N CYS A 171 -7.48 10.08 -6.06
CA CYS A 171 -7.55 8.70 -5.56
C CYS A 171 -6.33 7.83 -5.92
N THR A 172 -5.31 8.36 -6.60
CA THR A 172 -4.15 7.54 -7.01
C THR A 172 -3.40 7.00 -5.79
N GLY A 173 -3.36 7.75 -4.68
CA GLY A 173 -2.82 7.25 -3.42
C GLY A 173 -3.55 6.03 -2.87
N ALA A 174 -4.88 6.00 -3.03
CA ALA A 174 -5.72 4.87 -2.59
C ALA A 174 -5.55 3.64 -3.49
N TRP A 175 -5.08 3.81 -4.73
CA TRP A 175 -4.86 2.72 -5.67
C TRP A 175 -3.63 1.86 -5.33
N GLY A 176 -2.46 2.48 -5.18
CA GLY A 176 -1.21 1.72 -5.13
C GLY A 176 0.00 2.50 -4.62
N PRO A 177 1.10 1.81 -4.25
CA PRO A 177 2.23 2.44 -3.57
C PRO A 177 3.06 3.29 -4.51
N ALA A 178 3.65 4.37 -4.01
CA ALA A 178 4.75 5.10 -4.67
C ALA A 178 4.52 5.50 -6.14
N TYR A 179 3.27 5.81 -6.53
CA TYR A 179 2.96 6.32 -7.86
C TYR A 179 3.41 7.77 -8.03
N GLU A 180 3.85 8.11 -9.24
CA GLU A 180 4.26 9.46 -9.63
C GLU A 180 3.15 10.47 -9.38
N ALA A 181 1.93 10.17 -9.81
CA ALA A 181 0.76 11.04 -9.61
C ALA A 181 0.40 11.30 -8.14
N THR A 182 0.95 10.54 -7.20
CA THR A 182 0.76 10.73 -5.76
C THR A 182 1.94 11.45 -5.12
N TYR A 183 3.17 11.07 -5.45
CA TYR A 183 4.37 11.51 -4.74
C TYR A 183 5.14 12.64 -5.43
N GLN A 184 4.91 12.89 -6.73
CA GLN A 184 5.61 13.95 -7.44
C GLN A 184 5.27 15.32 -6.85
N GLY A 185 6.30 16.10 -6.51
CA GLY A 185 6.12 17.41 -5.85
C GLY A 185 5.79 17.34 -4.35
N SER A 186 5.73 16.16 -3.74
CA SER A 186 5.48 16.02 -2.29
C SER A 186 6.67 16.44 -1.41
N GLY A 187 7.87 16.55 -1.99
CA GLY A 187 9.09 16.84 -1.24
C GLY A 187 9.78 15.62 -0.63
N TYR A 188 9.41 14.39 -1.02
CA TYR A 188 10.14 13.19 -0.62
C TYR A 188 11.64 13.30 -1.00
N THR A 189 12.50 12.69 -0.19
CA THR A 189 13.97 12.74 -0.33
C THR A 189 14.59 11.44 -0.80
N GLY A 190 13.88 10.33 -0.65
CA GLY A 190 14.33 9.01 -1.07
C GLY A 190 13.16 8.03 -1.13
N LEU A 191 13.35 6.94 -1.87
CA LEU A 191 12.41 5.83 -1.90
C LEU A 191 13.11 4.51 -2.19
N ALA A 192 12.53 3.42 -1.70
CA ALA A 192 12.83 2.06 -2.13
C ALA A 192 11.51 1.32 -2.35
N ILE A 193 11.34 0.67 -3.50
CA ILE A 193 10.16 -0.09 -3.89
C ILE A 193 10.59 -1.51 -4.24
N GLN A 194 9.78 -2.50 -3.89
CA GLN A 194 9.96 -3.89 -4.32
C GLN A 194 8.62 -4.56 -4.62
N GLY A 195 8.57 -5.28 -5.74
CA GLY A 195 7.43 -6.10 -6.17
C GLY A 195 7.66 -7.59 -5.93
N PHE A 196 6.56 -8.30 -5.72
CA PHE A 196 6.51 -9.75 -5.58
C PHE A 196 5.34 -10.31 -6.39
N PHE A 197 5.57 -11.42 -7.09
CA PHE A 197 4.60 -11.97 -8.03
C PHE A 197 4.57 -13.51 -8.02
N GLN A 198 3.36 -14.05 -7.92
CA GLN A 198 3.02 -15.46 -8.16
C GLN A 198 1.51 -15.55 -8.42
N PRO A 199 1.02 -15.54 -9.67
CA PRO A 199 -0.40 -15.51 -9.98
C PRO A 199 -1.22 -16.50 -9.17
N PRO A 200 -2.35 -16.09 -8.57
CA PRO A 200 -2.98 -14.76 -8.64
C PRO A 200 -2.52 -13.77 -7.55
N ILE A 201 -1.45 -14.08 -6.82
CA ILE A 201 -0.93 -13.32 -5.70
C ILE A 201 0.08 -12.28 -6.19
N GLN A 202 -0.09 -11.04 -5.75
CA GLN A 202 0.83 -9.94 -6.02
C GLN A 202 1.02 -9.12 -4.76
N MET A 203 2.22 -8.59 -4.54
CA MET A 203 2.47 -7.69 -3.42
C MET A 203 3.49 -6.63 -3.86
N VAL A 204 3.28 -5.39 -3.44
CA VAL A 204 4.26 -4.32 -3.58
C VAL A 204 4.44 -3.68 -2.21
N GLN A 205 5.69 -3.48 -1.83
CA GLN A 205 6.08 -2.70 -0.66
C GLN A 205 6.94 -1.52 -1.09
N ALA A 206 6.76 -0.40 -0.43
CA ALA A 206 7.59 0.78 -0.59
C ALA A 206 7.84 1.45 0.76
N VAL A 207 9.02 2.06 0.88
CA VAL A 207 9.35 2.99 1.94
C VAL A 207 9.82 4.30 1.31
N VAL A 208 9.30 5.42 1.79
CA VAL A 208 9.55 6.76 1.23
C VAL A 208 9.96 7.71 2.34
N SER A 209 11.17 8.27 2.27
CA SER A 209 11.66 9.23 3.25
C SER A 209 11.31 10.67 2.85
N PHE A 210 11.11 11.50 3.85
CA PHE A 210 10.94 12.95 3.76
C PHE A 210 12.07 13.67 4.51
N PRO A 211 12.21 15.01 4.37
CA PRO A 211 13.27 15.76 5.05
C PRO A 211 13.23 15.61 6.57
N ASP A 212 12.03 15.53 7.14
CA ASP A 212 11.79 15.38 8.57
C ASP A 212 10.43 14.72 8.85
N ALA A 213 10.15 14.45 10.13
CA ALA A 213 8.89 13.84 10.57
C ALA A 213 7.67 14.73 10.32
N GLY A 214 7.82 16.05 10.34
CA GLY A 214 6.73 16.99 10.06
C GLY A 214 6.31 16.95 8.59
N ALA A 215 7.27 16.91 7.68
CA ALA A 215 7.02 16.77 6.24
C ALA A 215 6.38 15.41 5.91
N ALA A 216 6.87 14.31 6.49
CA ALA A 216 6.25 13.00 6.34
C ALA A 216 4.81 13.00 6.89
N LYS A 217 4.58 13.61 8.05
CA LYS A 217 3.25 13.73 8.64
C LYS A 217 2.30 14.54 7.76
N ALA A 218 2.74 15.68 7.23
CA ALA A 218 1.93 16.51 6.35
C ALA A 218 1.49 15.75 5.08
N PHE A 219 2.40 14.96 4.50
CA PHE A 219 2.07 14.07 3.40
C PHE A 219 1.06 12.99 3.83
N TYR A 220 1.32 12.29 4.95
CA TYR A 220 0.44 11.26 5.47
C TYR A 220 -0.98 11.77 5.73
N ASP A 221 -1.12 12.93 6.39
CA ASP A 221 -2.42 13.53 6.69
C ASP A 221 -3.19 13.89 5.40
N ARG A 222 -2.48 14.30 4.34
CA ARG A 222 -3.08 14.52 3.02
C ARG A 222 -3.60 13.21 2.42
N GLN A 223 -2.81 12.14 2.48
CA GLN A 223 -3.25 10.82 2.02
C GLN A 223 -4.46 10.33 2.82
N VAL A 224 -4.51 10.58 4.13
CA VAL A 224 -5.69 10.28 4.95
C VAL A 224 -6.92 11.04 4.46
N ALA A 225 -6.81 12.33 4.15
CA ALA A 225 -7.91 13.10 3.60
C ALA A 225 -8.36 12.56 2.24
N ASP A 226 -7.43 12.38 1.30
CA ASP A 226 -7.72 11.90 -0.04
C ASP A 226 -8.38 10.52 -0.02
N TRP A 227 -7.87 9.56 0.76
CA TRP A 227 -8.46 8.22 0.87
C TRP A 227 -9.88 8.27 1.44
N ASN A 228 -10.14 9.17 2.38
CA ASN A 228 -11.48 9.36 2.94
C ASN A 228 -12.46 9.98 1.94
N GLU A 229 -12.01 10.86 1.06
CA GLU A 229 -12.82 11.39 -0.05
C GLU A 229 -13.11 10.33 -1.11
N CYS A 230 -12.17 9.40 -1.32
CA CYS A 230 -12.26 8.31 -2.29
C CYS A 230 -13.05 7.08 -1.81
N LYS A 231 -13.53 7.05 -0.56
CA LYS A 231 -14.24 5.88 -0.01
C LYS A 231 -15.50 5.55 -0.81
N SER A 232 -15.81 4.26 -0.95
CA SER A 232 -17.02 3.78 -1.64
C SER A 232 -17.17 4.31 -3.08
N THR A 233 -16.06 4.61 -3.74
CA THR A 233 -16.00 5.15 -5.10
C THR A 233 -15.42 4.13 -6.07
N HIS A 234 -15.92 4.15 -7.30
CA HIS A 234 -15.36 3.41 -8.41
C HIS A 234 -14.19 4.18 -9.03
N ILE A 235 -13.04 3.53 -9.20
CA ILE A 235 -11.84 4.13 -9.79
C ILE A 235 -11.39 3.39 -11.03
N ARG A 236 -10.77 4.13 -11.94
CA ARG A 236 -10.18 3.61 -13.17
C ARG A 236 -8.69 3.93 -13.22
N TYR A 237 -7.85 2.91 -13.14
CA TYR A 237 -6.40 3.01 -13.27
C TYR A 237 -5.96 2.91 -14.73
N GLU A 238 -4.99 3.75 -15.11
CA GLU A 238 -4.32 3.73 -16.41
C GLU A 238 -2.78 3.85 -16.23
N GLY A 239 -2.04 2.85 -16.73
CA GLY A 239 -0.57 2.83 -16.66
C GLY A 239 0.04 1.52 -17.14
N GLY A 240 0.05 1.32 -18.47
CA GLY A 240 0.47 0.06 -19.11
C GLY A 240 -0.69 -0.93 -19.35
N GLY A 241 -1.91 -0.50 -19.07
CA GLY A 241 -3.15 -1.25 -19.15
C GLY A 241 -4.26 -0.49 -18.44
N VAL A 242 -5.46 -1.06 -18.43
CA VAL A 242 -6.62 -0.50 -17.74
C VAL A 242 -7.09 -1.50 -16.70
N THR A 243 -7.25 -1.02 -15.46
CA THR A 243 -7.88 -1.79 -14.38
C THR A 243 -8.90 -0.92 -13.69
N GLU A 244 -10.08 -1.45 -13.44
CA GLU A 244 -11.10 -0.78 -12.66
C GLU A 244 -11.27 -1.47 -11.31
N ALA A 245 -11.60 -0.71 -10.28
CA ALA A 245 -11.77 -1.23 -8.92
C ALA A 245 -12.76 -0.37 -8.12
N ASP A 246 -13.46 -1.02 -7.21
CA ASP A 246 -14.24 -0.35 -6.18
C ASP A 246 -13.40 -0.19 -4.91
N LEU A 247 -13.39 1.03 -4.35
CA LEU A 247 -12.70 1.34 -3.10
C LEU A 247 -13.63 1.11 -1.90
N GLY A 248 -13.11 0.40 -0.90
CA GLY A 248 -13.76 0.23 0.39
C GLY A 248 -13.72 1.49 1.24
N VAL A 249 -14.09 1.33 2.52
CA VAL A 249 -14.00 2.42 3.50
C VAL A 249 -12.64 2.32 4.20
N PRO A 250 -11.83 3.41 4.21
CA PRO A 250 -10.59 3.43 4.98
C PRO A 250 -10.85 3.22 6.47
N SER A 251 -9.93 2.52 7.11
CA SER A 251 -9.90 2.30 8.55
C SER A 251 -8.51 2.55 9.09
N MET A 252 -8.41 2.76 10.40
CA MET A 252 -7.14 3.04 11.08
C MET A 252 -6.96 2.05 12.23
N ALA A 253 -5.83 1.35 12.25
CA ALA A 253 -5.43 0.49 13.36
C ALA A 253 -3.91 0.57 13.55
N ALA A 254 -3.42 0.64 14.79
CA ALA A 254 -1.99 0.72 15.11
C ALA A 254 -1.20 1.85 14.37
N GLY A 255 -1.88 2.95 14.02
CA GLY A 255 -1.29 4.03 13.23
C GLY A 255 -0.99 3.65 11.78
N ILE A 256 -1.74 2.69 11.25
CA ILE A 256 -1.73 2.24 9.85
C ILE A 256 -3.13 2.50 9.29
N MET A 257 -3.16 3.17 8.14
CA MET A 257 -4.36 3.40 7.37
C MET A 257 -4.52 2.25 6.38
N THR A 258 -5.67 1.58 6.41
CA THR A 258 -5.96 0.41 5.59
C THR A 258 -7.26 0.63 4.81
N LEU A 259 -7.29 0.25 3.54
CA LEU A 259 -8.53 0.12 2.76
C LEU A 259 -8.50 -1.15 1.90
N LEU A 260 -9.68 -1.68 1.61
CA LEU A 260 -9.85 -2.78 0.65
C LEU A 260 -10.12 -2.21 -0.74
N LEU A 261 -9.48 -2.77 -1.77
CA LEU A 261 -9.85 -2.57 -3.17
C LEU A 261 -10.40 -3.87 -3.73
N VAL A 262 -11.47 -3.77 -4.49
CA VAL A 262 -12.05 -4.91 -5.22
C VAL A 262 -11.96 -4.62 -6.71
N PRO A 263 -10.97 -5.18 -7.43
CA PRO A 263 -10.87 -5.04 -8.87
C PRO A 263 -12.12 -5.60 -9.58
N THR A 264 -12.80 -4.77 -10.37
CA THR A 264 -14.02 -5.16 -11.11
C THR A 264 -13.69 -5.76 -12.46
N THR A 265 -12.49 -5.52 -12.98
CA THR A 265 -11.99 -6.07 -14.25
C THR A 265 -11.01 -7.23 -14.07
N ALA A 266 -10.88 -7.78 -12.85
CA ALA A 266 -10.01 -8.93 -12.61
C ALA A 266 -10.58 -10.20 -13.28
N LYS A 267 -9.70 -10.95 -13.95
CA LYS A 267 -10.02 -12.28 -14.50
C LYS A 267 -10.09 -13.36 -13.41
N THR A 268 -9.41 -13.15 -12.29
CA THR A 268 -9.40 -14.06 -11.14
C THR A 268 -10.63 -13.81 -10.27
N ALA A 269 -11.45 -14.84 -10.08
CA ALA A 269 -12.61 -14.76 -9.19
C ALA A 269 -12.19 -14.46 -7.75
N GLY A 270 -12.91 -13.53 -7.11
CA GLY A 270 -12.68 -13.16 -5.71
C GLY A 270 -11.41 -12.33 -5.47
N GLN A 271 -10.71 -11.89 -6.53
CA GLN A 271 -9.53 -11.06 -6.40
C GLN A 271 -9.83 -9.81 -5.58
N GLN A 272 -9.00 -9.58 -4.58
CA GLN A 272 -9.06 -8.40 -3.71
C GLN A 272 -7.64 -7.89 -3.52
N CYS A 273 -7.53 -6.63 -3.13
CA CYS A 273 -6.29 -6.04 -2.67
C CYS A 273 -6.49 -5.31 -1.35
N GLU A 274 -5.57 -5.53 -0.43
CA GLU A 274 -5.42 -4.72 0.78
C GLU A 274 -4.38 -3.66 0.52
N ARG A 275 -4.63 -2.47 1.05
CA ARG A 275 -3.86 -1.28 0.78
C ARG A 275 -3.59 -0.56 2.08
N ASP A 276 -2.32 -0.36 2.38
CA ASP A 276 -1.87 -0.02 3.71
C ASP A 276 -0.83 1.08 3.67
N MET A 277 -0.98 2.07 4.54
CA MET A 277 -0.02 3.16 4.68
C MET A 277 0.24 3.45 6.15
N ALA A 278 1.51 3.44 6.56
CA ALA A 278 1.94 3.79 7.91
C ALA A 278 2.91 4.97 7.87
N LEU A 279 2.91 5.76 8.95
CA LEU A 279 3.90 6.82 9.20
C LEU A 279 4.75 6.44 10.41
N ARG A 280 6.08 6.49 10.27
CA ARG A 280 7.05 6.34 11.37
C ARG A 280 8.27 7.24 11.11
N SER A 281 8.65 8.05 12.10
CA SER A 281 9.69 9.08 11.93
C SER A 281 9.42 9.95 10.69
N ASN A 282 10.40 10.12 9.82
CA ASN A 282 10.31 10.82 8.53
C ASN A 282 9.95 9.89 7.35
N VAL A 283 9.43 8.68 7.61
CA VAL A 283 9.21 7.65 6.59
C VAL A 283 7.75 7.27 6.48
N ILE A 284 7.28 7.18 5.24
CA ILE A 284 6.02 6.55 4.85
C ILE A 284 6.30 5.11 4.43
N VAL A 285 5.62 4.17 5.08
CA VAL A 285 5.52 2.77 4.64
C VAL A 285 4.25 2.66 3.80
N ASP A 286 4.36 2.13 2.59
CA ASP A 286 3.29 2.13 1.59
C ASP A 286 3.21 0.74 0.92
N VAL A 287 2.14 0.00 1.19
CA VAL A 287 2.01 -1.42 0.84
C VAL A 287 0.71 -1.67 0.08
N ARG A 288 0.76 -2.60 -0.87
CA ARG A 288 -0.43 -3.18 -1.51
C ARG A 288 -0.23 -4.67 -1.67
N ALA A 289 -1.10 -5.45 -1.05
CA ALA A 289 -1.15 -6.90 -1.19
C ALA A 289 -2.40 -7.29 -1.98
N CYS A 290 -2.32 -8.25 -2.89
CA CYS A 290 -3.44 -8.69 -3.70
C CYS A 290 -3.50 -10.22 -3.72
N SER A 291 -4.67 -10.78 -3.42
CA SER A 291 -4.95 -12.21 -3.45
C SER A 291 -6.48 -12.44 -3.40
N PRO A 292 -7.00 -13.56 -3.91
CA PRO A 292 -8.39 -13.97 -3.66
C PRO A 292 -8.75 -14.08 -2.17
N THR A 293 -7.75 -14.27 -1.29
CA THR A 293 -7.91 -14.42 0.16
C THR A 293 -6.95 -13.50 0.93
N VAL A 294 -6.78 -12.24 0.47
CA VAL A 294 -5.74 -11.32 0.98
C VAL A 294 -5.79 -11.10 2.50
N GLY A 295 -7.00 -11.12 3.11
CA GLY A 295 -7.15 -10.95 4.55
C GLY A 295 -6.49 -9.65 5.04
N SER A 296 -5.62 -9.77 6.04
CA SER A 296 -4.84 -8.67 6.63
C SER A 296 -3.33 -8.76 6.35
N ALA A 297 -2.96 -9.40 5.24
CA ALA A 297 -1.56 -9.64 4.88
C ALA A 297 -0.79 -8.34 4.64
N GLY A 298 -1.39 -7.38 3.91
CA GLY A 298 -0.83 -6.07 3.64
C GLY A 298 -0.64 -5.26 4.93
N PHE A 299 -1.65 -5.25 5.81
CA PHE A 299 -1.54 -4.61 7.12
C PHE A 299 -0.37 -5.16 7.93
N SER A 300 -0.25 -6.50 7.98
CA SER A 300 0.79 -7.17 8.77
C SER A 300 2.19 -6.85 8.24
N ILE A 301 2.35 -6.79 6.92
CA ILE A 301 3.60 -6.39 6.26
C ILE A 301 3.92 -4.92 6.57
N ALA A 302 2.95 -4.01 6.42
CA ALA A 302 3.14 -2.59 6.70
C ALA A 302 3.52 -2.36 8.16
N ASN A 303 2.90 -3.08 9.10
CA ASN A 303 3.24 -3.01 10.51
C ASN A 303 4.67 -3.47 10.79
N GLU A 304 5.09 -4.59 10.21
CA GLU A 304 6.43 -5.14 10.44
C GLU A 304 7.55 -4.26 9.85
N ILE A 305 7.30 -3.62 8.69
CA ILE A 305 8.22 -2.60 8.16
C ILE A 305 8.25 -1.37 9.10
N ALA A 306 7.07 -0.93 9.57
CA ALA A 306 6.97 0.21 10.48
C ALA A 306 7.71 -0.05 11.82
N GLU A 307 7.70 -1.28 12.33
CA GLU A 307 8.40 -1.68 13.56
C GLU A 307 9.93 -1.67 13.42
N LYS A 308 10.47 -1.80 12.20
CA LYS A 308 11.91 -1.60 11.94
C LYS A 308 12.34 -0.14 12.05
N ILE A 309 11.40 0.80 12.04
CA ILE A 309 11.68 2.24 12.04
C ILE A 309 11.50 2.76 13.46
N ALA A 310 12.55 3.38 14.00
CA ALA A 310 12.46 4.01 15.31
C ALA A 310 11.31 5.04 15.35
N PRO A 311 10.53 5.11 16.44
CA PRO A 311 9.48 6.11 16.57
C PRO A 311 10.07 7.53 16.51
N ALA A 312 9.29 8.49 16.01
CA ALA A 312 9.62 9.90 16.17
C ALA A 312 9.66 10.22 17.69
N ALA A 313 10.73 10.89 18.13
CA ALA A 313 10.86 11.40 19.50
C ALA A 313 10.02 12.66 19.72
#